data_AF-A0A7R9BIT7-F1
#
_entry.id   AF-A0A7R9BIT7-F1
#
_cell.length_a   1.000
_cell.length_b   1.000
_cell.length_c   1.000
_cell.angle_alpha   90.00
_cell.angle_beta   90.00
_cell.angle_gamma   90.00
#
_symmetry.space_group_name_H-M   'P 1'
#
loop_
_entity.id
_entity.type
_entity.pdbx_description
1 polymer ?
#
loop_
_entity_poly.entity_id
_entity_poly.type
_entity_poly.pdbx_seq_one_letter_code
_entity_poly.pdbx_strand_id
1 'polypeptide(L)'
;MNGAVRGRRPRRSSLTLTSQLSSACECHLIGSSGTVCHQVTGQCPCKDGVVGLTCNRCAKGYQQSRSPIAPCVKIPTMPERKTVSPAQKSSISSSNEYSEHDGTCERCQINKRRLNVKKFCKRDFAVLAFVQNRELAGNRVKFTVLIRDTFKKSLDSSLLRGRTSYVSVSMNALACKCPSMRVGR
;
A
#
# COMPACT_ATOMS: atom_id res chain seq x y z
N MET A 1 -28.63 77.50 31.06
CA MET A 1 -28.06 76.25 31.62
C MET A 1 -28.79 75.08 30.99
N ASN A 2 -28.03 74.12 30.45
CA ASN A 2 -28.41 72.76 30.00
C ASN A 2 -29.28 72.71 28.71
N GLY A 3 -28.90 72.12 27.57
CA GLY A 3 -27.90 71.08 27.30
C GLY A 3 -28.62 69.75 26.98
N ALA A 4 -28.89 69.47 25.71
CA ALA A 4 -29.27 68.12 25.23
C ALA A 4 -29.11 68.00 23.71
N VAL A 5 -27.92 67.58 23.28
CA VAL A 5 -27.64 67.12 21.91
C VAL A 5 -28.08 65.66 21.81
N ARG A 6 -28.96 65.32 20.85
CA ARG A 6 -29.26 63.91 20.51
C ARG A 6 -28.71 63.60 19.12
N GLY A 7 -27.67 62.77 19.12
CA GLY A 7 -26.86 62.42 17.96
C GLY A 7 -27.60 61.61 16.90
N ARG A 8 -27.28 61.90 15.64
CA ARG A 8 -27.56 61.02 14.50
C ARG A 8 -26.67 59.79 14.64
N ARG A 9 -27.25 58.59 14.58
CA ARG A 9 -26.51 57.31 14.53
C ARG A 9 -25.64 57.27 13.27
N PRO A 10 -24.31 57.15 13.37
CA PRO A 10 -23.51 56.76 12.22
C PRO A 10 -23.69 55.25 12.00
N ARG A 11 -23.87 54.87 10.73
CA ARG A 11 -23.82 53.49 10.26
C ARG A 11 -22.51 52.84 10.73
N ARG A 12 -22.63 51.60 11.20
CA ARG A 12 -21.56 50.71 11.60
C ARG A 12 -20.70 50.36 10.37
N SER A 13 -19.79 51.23 10.00
CA SER A 13 -18.73 50.94 9.02
C SER A 13 -17.45 50.66 9.80
N SER A 14 -17.39 49.45 10.36
CA SER A 14 -16.16 48.91 10.93
C SER A 14 -15.17 48.68 9.80
N LEU A 15 -14.22 49.59 9.60
CA LEU A 15 -13.00 49.30 8.85
C LEU A 15 -11.83 49.95 9.57
N THR A 16 -11.26 49.19 10.49
CA THR A 16 -9.95 49.43 11.08
C THR A 16 -8.89 49.39 9.98
N LEU A 17 -8.21 50.51 9.82
CA LEU A 17 -6.98 50.67 9.06
C LEU A 17 -5.82 50.23 9.95
N THR A 18 -5.05 49.20 9.57
CA THR A 18 -3.58 49.09 9.69
C THR A 18 -3.11 47.69 9.26
N SER A 19 -2.70 47.60 8.00
CA SER A 19 -1.37 47.12 7.58
C SER A 19 -0.84 45.81 8.15
N GLN A 20 -1.30 44.69 7.59
CA GLN A 20 -0.48 43.62 7.02
C GLN A 20 -1.43 42.61 6.37
N LEU A 21 -1.74 42.85 5.10
CA LEU A 21 -2.45 41.89 4.27
C LEU A 21 -1.45 40.76 3.98
N SER A 22 -1.28 39.83 4.92
CA SER A 22 -0.76 38.51 4.59
C SER A 22 -1.62 38.01 3.46
N SER A 23 -1.03 37.81 2.27
CA SER A 23 -1.71 37.24 1.12
C SER A 23 -2.51 36.04 1.63
N ALA A 24 -3.84 36.12 1.62
CA ALA A 24 -4.67 35.09 2.22
C ALA A 24 -4.32 33.78 1.50
N CYS A 25 -3.65 32.88 2.21
CA CYS A 25 -3.15 31.64 1.64
C CYS A 25 -4.33 30.84 1.11
N GLU A 26 -4.48 30.75 -0.22
CA GLU A 26 -5.61 30.09 -0.86
C GLU A 26 -5.36 28.58 -0.99
N CYS A 27 -4.99 27.93 0.12
CA CYS A 27 -4.66 26.51 0.13
C CYS A 27 -5.89 25.65 -0.14
N HIS A 28 -5.77 24.68 -1.05
CA HIS A 28 -6.86 23.78 -1.42
C HIS A 28 -7.25 22.86 -0.25
N LEU A 29 -8.51 22.92 0.20
CA LEU A 29 -8.99 22.23 1.40
C LEU A 29 -8.76 20.71 1.40
N ILE A 30 -8.85 20.09 0.24
CA ILE A 30 -8.67 18.64 0.10
C ILE A 30 -7.19 18.28 -0.10
N GLY A 31 -6.45 19.12 -0.83
CA GLY A 31 -5.11 18.82 -1.32
C GLY A 31 -3.99 19.29 -0.38
N SER A 32 -4.29 20.24 0.49
CA SER A 32 -3.40 20.75 1.53
C SER A 32 -3.68 20.06 2.87
N SER A 33 -2.67 20.02 3.73
CA SER A 33 -2.76 19.57 5.13
C SER A 33 -3.16 20.71 6.07
N GLY A 34 -3.24 21.94 5.57
CA GLY A 34 -3.66 23.11 6.34
C GLY A 34 -3.95 24.34 5.47
N THR A 35 -4.46 25.39 6.09
CA THR A 35 -4.76 26.68 5.45
C THR A 35 -3.64 27.70 5.58
N VAL A 36 -2.58 27.37 6.33
CA VAL A 36 -1.41 28.21 6.53
C VAL A 36 -0.38 27.87 5.46
N CYS A 37 0.03 28.86 4.68
CA CYS A 37 1.12 28.74 3.70
C CYS A 37 2.41 29.34 4.25
N HIS A 38 3.52 28.99 3.63
CA HIS A 38 4.84 29.50 3.98
C HIS A 38 4.91 31.01 3.72
N GLN A 39 5.28 31.80 4.73
CA GLN A 39 5.16 33.28 4.71
C GLN A 39 6.02 33.96 3.64
N VAL A 40 7.14 33.34 3.25
CA VAL A 40 8.07 33.91 2.25
C VAL A 40 7.75 33.41 0.83
N THR A 41 7.31 32.16 0.68
CA THR A 41 7.17 31.52 -0.64
C THR A 41 5.71 31.38 -1.08
N GLY A 42 4.76 31.56 -0.18
CA GLY A 42 3.33 31.32 -0.43
C GLY A 42 2.96 29.84 -0.60
N GLN A 43 3.90 28.91 -0.40
CA GLN A 43 3.68 27.49 -0.63
C GLN A 43 2.85 26.85 0.49
N CYS A 44 1.74 26.21 0.12
CA CYS A 44 0.90 25.43 1.03
C CYS A 44 1.51 24.04 1.32
N PRO A 45 1.27 23.46 2.50
CA PRO A 45 1.73 22.12 2.86
C PRO A 45 0.88 21.04 2.17
N CYS A 46 1.30 20.59 0.99
CA CYS A 46 0.55 19.61 0.19
C CYS A 46 0.58 18.19 0.76
N LYS A 47 -0.52 17.44 0.56
CA LYS A 47 -0.59 16.00 0.84
C LYS A 47 0.18 15.18 -0.21
N ASP A 48 0.41 13.91 0.10
CA ASP A 48 1.11 12.97 -0.78
C ASP A 48 0.52 12.94 -2.19
N GLY A 49 1.40 13.12 -3.18
CA GLY A 49 1.02 13.10 -4.59
C GLY A 49 0.25 14.33 -5.08
N VAL A 50 0.09 15.38 -4.25
CA VAL A 50 -0.49 16.67 -4.61
C VAL A 50 0.61 17.70 -4.78
N VAL A 51 0.52 18.57 -5.79
CA VAL A 51 1.52 19.59 -6.12
C VAL A 51 0.86 20.92 -6.50
N GLY A 52 1.67 21.98 -6.60
CA GLY A 52 1.24 23.35 -6.89
C GLY A 52 1.31 24.26 -5.65
N LEU A 53 1.37 25.57 -5.87
CA LEU A 53 1.49 26.56 -4.79
C LEU A 53 0.37 26.43 -3.75
N THR A 54 -0.84 26.14 -4.24
CA THR A 54 -2.06 25.97 -3.45
C THR A 54 -2.51 24.51 -3.30
N CYS A 55 -1.71 23.53 -3.76
CA CYS A 55 -2.04 22.09 -3.71
C CYS A 55 -3.33 21.70 -4.47
N ASN A 56 -3.52 22.27 -5.66
CA ASN A 56 -4.73 22.09 -6.47
C ASN A 56 -4.64 21.02 -7.58
N ARG A 57 -3.51 20.34 -7.75
CA ARG A 57 -3.31 19.33 -8.82
C ARG A 57 -2.52 18.12 -8.35
N CYS A 58 -2.72 16.97 -8.99
CA CYS A 58 -1.91 15.78 -8.73
C CYS A 58 -0.54 15.86 -9.41
N ALA A 59 0.48 15.28 -8.78
CA ALA A 59 1.79 15.08 -9.36
C ALA A 59 1.74 14.19 -10.60
N LYS A 60 2.76 14.27 -11.46
CA LYS A 60 2.88 13.36 -12.60
C LYS A 60 2.92 11.90 -12.11
N GLY A 61 2.14 11.03 -12.75
CA GLY A 61 1.99 9.64 -12.33
C GLY A 61 0.98 9.41 -11.19
N TYR A 62 0.21 10.44 -10.81
CA TYR A 62 -0.90 10.34 -9.86
C TYR A 62 -2.22 10.76 -10.52
N GLN A 63 -3.33 10.18 -10.06
CA GLN A 63 -4.69 10.50 -10.50
C GLN A 63 -5.59 10.86 -9.31
N GLN A 64 -6.65 11.64 -9.57
CA GLN A 64 -7.60 12.03 -8.54
C GLN A 64 -8.39 10.81 -8.03
N SER A 65 -8.58 10.74 -6.73
CA SER A 65 -9.32 9.70 -6.03
C SER A 65 -10.56 10.29 -5.36
N ARG A 66 -11.49 9.43 -4.90
CA ARG A 66 -12.68 9.86 -4.14
C ARG A 66 -12.42 10.00 -2.64
N SER A 67 -11.18 9.84 -2.18
CA SER A 67 -10.83 9.91 -0.76
C SER A 67 -10.44 11.34 -0.35
N PRO A 68 -11.06 11.92 0.69
CA PRO A 68 -10.62 13.21 1.26
C PRO A 68 -9.26 13.12 1.97
N ILE A 69 -8.84 11.90 2.34
CA ILE A 69 -7.57 11.64 3.03
C ILE A 69 -6.43 11.56 2.01
N ALA A 70 -6.65 10.89 0.89
CA ALA A 70 -5.66 10.69 -0.17
C ALA A 70 -6.27 11.08 -1.53
N PRO A 71 -6.34 12.39 -1.85
CA PRO A 71 -7.01 12.87 -3.05
C PRO A 71 -6.26 12.53 -4.34
N CYS A 72 -4.95 12.27 -4.27
CA CYS A 72 -4.15 11.83 -5.41
C CYS A 72 -3.52 10.46 -5.10
N VAL A 73 -3.74 9.47 -5.97
CA VAL A 73 -3.20 8.12 -5.84
C VAL A 73 -2.32 7.75 -7.04
N LYS A 74 -1.25 6.99 -6.82
CA LYS A 74 -0.34 6.57 -7.90
C LYS A 74 -1.09 5.78 -8.97
N ILE A 75 -0.85 6.13 -10.22
CA ILE A 75 -1.33 5.38 -11.38
C ILE A 75 -0.53 4.08 -11.42
N PRO A 76 -1.17 2.90 -11.48
CA PRO A 76 -0.47 1.65 -11.71
C PRO A 76 0.18 1.71 -13.10
N THR A 77 1.51 1.80 -13.16
CA THR A 77 2.24 1.57 -14.40
C THR A 77 2.10 0.09 -14.72
N MET A 78 1.26 -0.25 -15.70
CA MET A 78 1.27 -1.60 -16.25
C MET A 78 2.70 -1.85 -16.76
N PRO A 79 3.36 -2.95 -16.36
CA PRO A 79 4.66 -3.27 -16.93
C PRO A 79 4.45 -3.45 -18.43
N GLU A 80 5.19 -2.69 -19.23
CA GLU A 80 5.24 -2.86 -20.69
C GLU A 80 5.47 -4.34 -20.99
N ARG A 81 4.53 -4.91 -21.73
CA ARG A 81 4.62 -6.25 -22.28
C ARG A 81 5.78 -6.23 -23.27
N LYS A 82 6.95 -6.73 -22.88
CA LYS A 82 8.10 -6.89 -23.77
C LYS A 82 7.72 -7.86 -24.88
N THR A 83 7.32 -7.32 -26.03
CA THR A 83 7.16 -8.05 -27.28
C THR A 83 8.54 -8.39 -27.81
N VAL A 84 8.78 -9.67 -28.10
CA VAL A 84 10.08 -10.20 -28.55
C VAL A 84 10.16 -10.16 -30.09
N SER A 85 11.34 -9.77 -30.60
CA SER A 85 11.99 -10.11 -31.91
C SER A 85 12.21 -8.93 -32.89
N PRO A 86 13.21 -8.99 -33.80
CA PRO A 86 14.61 -9.46 -33.64
C PRO A 86 15.67 -8.57 -34.34
N ALA A 87 16.91 -8.58 -33.82
CA ALA A 87 18.18 -8.16 -34.47
C ALA A 87 18.33 -6.63 -34.80
N GLN A 88 19.36 -5.87 -34.43
CA GLN A 88 20.74 -6.12 -34.01
C GLN A 88 21.25 -4.97 -33.10
N LYS A 89 22.04 -5.33 -32.06
CA LYS A 89 23.28 -4.68 -31.53
C LYS A 89 23.20 -3.17 -31.21
N SER A 90 23.56 -2.63 -30.04
CA SER A 90 24.63 -2.87 -29.05
C SER A 90 24.50 -1.66 -28.08
N SER A 91 24.80 -1.62 -26.79
CA SER A 91 25.70 -2.35 -25.88
C SER A 91 25.69 -1.50 -24.56
N ILE A 92 25.66 -1.98 -23.32
CA ILE A 92 26.65 -2.74 -22.52
C ILE A 92 26.03 -2.86 -21.11
N SER A 93 26.06 -3.98 -20.36
CA SER A 93 26.63 -5.31 -20.60
C SER A 93 25.99 -6.33 -19.66
N SER A 94 25.61 -7.48 -20.23
CA SER A 94 25.65 -8.78 -19.56
C SER A 94 26.93 -9.50 -20.00
N SER A 95 27.69 -10.01 -19.05
CA SER A 95 28.57 -11.20 -19.12
C SER A 95 29.15 -11.36 -17.70
N ASN A 96 28.85 -12.42 -16.96
CA ASN A 96 29.31 -13.78 -17.26
C ASN A 96 28.28 -14.85 -16.86
N GLU A 97 28.19 -15.85 -17.72
CA GLU A 97 28.00 -17.24 -17.31
C GLU A 97 29.28 -17.66 -16.55
N TYR A 98 29.17 -17.90 -15.25
CA TYR A 98 29.91 -18.84 -14.38
C TYR A 98 29.42 -18.57 -12.95
N SER A 99 28.82 -19.60 -12.34
CA SER A 99 28.75 -19.91 -10.91
C SER A 99 28.84 -18.76 -9.89
N GLU A 100 27.73 -18.44 -9.20
CA GLU A 100 27.62 -18.45 -7.73
C GLU A 100 26.27 -17.90 -7.24
N HIS A 101 25.76 -18.51 -6.17
CA HIS A 101 24.50 -18.21 -5.51
C HIS A 101 24.43 -16.76 -4.99
N ASP A 102 23.66 -15.88 -5.63
CA ASP A 102 23.28 -14.61 -5.00
C ASP A 102 21.83 -14.63 -4.51
N GLY A 103 21.67 -14.37 -3.22
CA GLY A 103 20.46 -14.54 -2.42
C GLY A 103 19.38 -13.48 -2.66
N THR A 104 19.17 -13.04 -3.91
CA THR A 104 18.09 -12.10 -4.23
C THR A 104 16.75 -12.81 -4.25
N CYS A 105 16.14 -12.93 -3.08
CA CYS A 105 14.78 -13.40 -2.91
C CYS A 105 13.77 -12.38 -3.44
N GLU A 106 12.92 -12.80 -4.37
CA GLU A 106 11.77 -11.99 -4.81
C GLU A 106 10.80 -11.71 -3.65
N ARG A 107 10.00 -10.64 -3.78
CA ARG A 107 9.01 -10.24 -2.77
C ARG A 107 7.98 -11.38 -2.59
N CYS A 108 7.87 -11.91 -1.38
CA CYS A 108 6.93 -12.99 -1.06
C CYS A 108 5.47 -12.60 -1.37
N GLN A 109 4.87 -13.22 -2.39
CA GLN A 109 3.51 -12.93 -2.85
C GLN A 109 2.41 -13.73 -2.12
N ILE A 110 2.78 -14.54 -1.11
CA ILE A 110 1.80 -15.24 -0.27
C ILE A 110 0.96 -14.19 0.44
N ASN A 111 -0.34 -14.16 0.13
CA ASN A 111 -1.30 -13.20 0.68
C ASN A 111 -1.41 -13.32 2.22
N LYS A 112 -0.49 -12.67 2.96
CA LYS A 112 -0.39 -12.65 4.44
C LYS A 112 -1.59 -12.00 5.15
N ARG A 113 -2.61 -11.54 4.41
CA ARG A 113 -3.81 -10.92 4.99
C ARG A 113 -4.63 -11.95 5.76
N ARG A 114 -4.99 -11.59 7.01
CA ARG A 114 -5.96 -12.28 7.87
C ARG A 114 -7.17 -12.72 7.05
N LEU A 115 -7.60 -13.96 7.24
CA LEU A 115 -8.70 -14.53 6.48
C LEU A 115 -10.00 -13.84 6.90
N ASN A 116 -10.59 -13.06 5.99
CA ASN A 116 -11.93 -12.48 6.15
C ASN A 116 -12.97 -13.43 5.53
N VAL A 117 -14.24 -13.32 5.92
CA VAL A 117 -15.39 -14.11 5.45
C VAL A 117 -15.43 -14.20 3.91
N LYS A 118 -15.31 -13.08 3.19
CA LYS A 118 -15.30 -13.09 1.72
C LYS A 118 -14.18 -13.94 1.12
N LYS A 119 -12.99 -13.95 1.76
CA LYS A 119 -11.83 -14.73 1.32
C LYS A 119 -11.96 -16.20 1.74
N PHE A 120 -12.55 -16.45 2.91
CA PHE A 120 -12.90 -17.79 3.38
C PHE A 120 -13.88 -18.48 2.43
N CYS A 121 -14.97 -17.81 2.04
CA CYS A 121 -15.98 -18.39 1.17
C CYS A 121 -15.45 -18.77 -0.22
N LYS A 122 -14.48 -18.01 -0.74
CA LYS A 122 -13.84 -18.25 -2.05
C LYS A 122 -12.76 -19.33 -2.05
N ARG A 123 -12.38 -19.89 -0.90
CA ARG A 123 -11.35 -20.92 -0.78
C ARG A 123 -12.01 -22.30 -0.78
N ASP A 124 -11.34 -23.30 -1.35
CA ASP A 124 -11.83 -24.69 -1.32
C ASP A 124 -11.70 -25.31 0.08
N PHE A 125 -10.67 -24.90 0.81
CA PHE A 125 -10.39 -25.37 2.16
C PHE A 125 -9.91 -24.25 3.08
N ALA A 126 -10.17 -24.42 4.37
CA ALA A 126 -9.66 -23.58 5.45
C ALA A 126 -9.47 -24.46 6.69
N VAL A 127 -8.22 -24.65 7.09
CA VAL A 127 -7.83 -25.50 8.21
C VAL A 127 -6.80 -24.78 9.07
N LEU A 128 -6.80 -25.09 10.37
CA LEU A 128 -5.69 -24.82 11.27
C LEU A 128 -4.87 -26.10 11.40
N ALA A 129 -3.58 -26.04 11.11
CA ALA A 129 -2.71 -27.20 11.13
C ALA A 129 -1.40 -26.88 11.83
N PHE A 130 -0.84 -27.87 12.51
CA PHE A 130 0.46 -27.82 13.17
C PHE A 130 1.49 -28.58 12.34
N VAL A 131 2.66 -27.98 12.12
CA VAL A 131 3.73 -28.59 11.33
C VAL A 131 4.52 -29.57 12.21
N GLN A 132 4.37 -30.88 11.96
CA GLN A 132 5.02 -31.94 12.73
C GLN A 132 6.42 -32.30 12.23
N ASN A 133 6.59 -32.47 10.92
CA ASN A 133 7.86 -32.91 10.34
C ASN A 133 8.13 -32.24 8.99
N ARG A 134 9.39 -32.22 8.57
CA ARG A 134 9.83 -31.79 7.24
C ARG A 134 10.68 -32.90 6.60
N GLU A 135 10.46 -33.14 5.32
CA GLU A 135 11.17 -34.15 4.54
C GLU A 135 11.61 -33.52 3.21
N LEU A 136 12.84 -33.80 2.79
CA LEU A 136 13.36 -33.35 1.49
C LEU A 136 12.95 -34.36 0.42
N ALA A 137 12.18 -33.90 -0.57
CA ALA A 137 11.73 -34.69 -1.72
C ALA A 137 12.22 -34.02 -3.00
N GLY A 138 13.52 -34.17 -3.29
CA GLY A 138 14.19 -33.49 -4.39
C GLY A 138 14.20 -31.97 -4.21
N ASN A 139 13.71 -31.22 -5.20
CA ASN A 139 13.64 -29.75 -5.16
C ASN A 139 12.46 -29.18 -4.35
N ARG A 140 11.70 -30.06 -3.66
CA ARG A 140 10.55 -29.67 -2.83
C ARG A 140 10.72 -30.20 -1.42
N VAL A 141 10.34 -29.39 -0.45
CA VAL A 141 10.26 -29.76 0.95
C VAL A 141 8.82 -30.13 1.26
N LYS A 142 8.60 -31.39 1.64
CA LYS A 142 7.31 -31.92 2.07
C LYS A 142 7.18 -31.74 3.57
N PHE A 143 6.13 -31.08 4.01
CA PHE A 143 5.81 -30.91 5.42
C PHE A 143 4.66 -31.80 5.80
N THR A 144 4.85 -32.58 6.85
CA THR A 144 3.79 -33.36 7.50
C THR A 144 3.08 -32.45 8.49
N VAL A 145 1.78 -32.26 8.30
CA VAL A 145 0.96 -31.36 9.12
C VAL A 145 -0.17 -32.11 9.80
N LEU A 146 -0.37 -31.85 11.09
CA LEU A 146 -1.51 -32.36 11.86
C LEU A 146 -2.63 -31.33 11.82
N ILE A 147 -3.80 -31.71 11.32
CA ILE A 147 -4.95 -30.82 11.28
C ILE A 147 -5.53 -30.68 12.70
N ARG A 148 -5.41 -29.49 13.29
CA ARG A 148 -5.99 -29.18 14.61
C ARG A 148 -7.48 -28.87 14.52
N ASP A 149 -7.88 -28.10 13.52
CA ASP A 149 -9.27 -27.73 13.29
C ASP A 149 -9.55 -27.59 11.79
N THR A 150 -10.76 -27.95 11.39
CA THR A 150 -11.24 -27.84 10.01
C THR A 150 -12.43 -26.91 9.97
N PHE A 151 -12.29 -25.78 9.28
CA PHE A 151 -13.35 -24.77 9.13
C PHE A 151 -14.10 -24.89 7.80
N LYS A 152 -13.39 -25.29 6.74
CA LYS A 152 -13.98 -25.57 5.43
C LYS A 152 -13.17 -26.66 4.75
N LYS A 153 -13.85 -27.61 4.11
CA LYS A 153 -13.23 -28.70 3.37
C LYS A 153 -14.15 -29.15 2.24
N SER A 154 -13.58 -29.72 1.18
CA SER A 154 -14.38 -30.46 0.19
C SER A 154 -14.86 -31.78 0.81
N LEU A 155 -15.99 -32.31 0.33
CA LEU A 155 -16.62 -33.53 0.83
C LEU A 155 -15.61 -34.67 0.94
N ASP A 156 -14.81 -34.88 -0.12
CA ASP A 156 -13.84 -35.98 -0.24
C ASP A 156 -12.44 -35.67 0.27
N SER A 157 -12.24 -34.49 0.88
CA SER A 157 -10.91 -34.13 1.36
C SER A 157 -10.55 -34.84 2.66
N SER A 158 -9.30 -35.30 2.75
CA SER A 158 -8.70 -35.94 3.92
C SER A 158 -8.38 -34.98 5.08
N LEU A 159 -8.79 -33.71 4.95
CA LEU A 159 -8.53 -32.60 5.87
C LEU A 159 -9.47 -32.64 7.08
N LEU A 160 -9.46 -33.74 7.82
CA LEU A 160 -10.24 -33.94 9.04
C LEU A 160 -9.43 -33.57 10.28
N ARG A 161 -10.12 -33.08 11.32
CA ARG A 161 -9.52 -32.83 12.63
C ARG A 161 -8.83 -34.08 13.18
N GLY A 162 -7.61 -33.92 13.70
CA GLY A 162 -6.77 -35.01 14.23
C GLY A 162 -6.06 -35.84 13.18
N ARG A 163 -6.33 -35.61 11.88
CA ARG A 163 -5.72 -36.37 10.79
C ARG A 163 -4.45 -35.70 10.30
N THR A 164 -3.48 -36.52 9.91
CA THR A 164 -2.23 -36.05 9.33
C THR A 164 -2.39 -35.86 7.82
N SER A 165 -1.86 -34.76 7.29
CA SER A 165 -1.83 -34.43 5.87
C SER A 165 -0.44 -33.94 5.48
N TYR A 166 -0.23 -33.60 4.21
CA TYR A 166 1.05 -33.12 3.70
C TYR A 166 0.90 -31.87 2.82
N VAL A 167 1.89 -30.99 2.89
CA VAL A 167 2.00 -29.80 2.03
C VAL A 167 3.43 -29.67 1.50
N SER A 168 3.58 -29.40 0.20
CA SER A 168 4.90 -29.38 -0.46
C SER A 168 5.26 -27.98 -0.94
N VAL A 169 6.40 -27.46 -0.49
CA VAL A 169 6.91 -26.11 -0.80
C VAL A 169 8.24 -26.22 -1.55
N SER A 170 8.55 -25.31 -2.47
CA SER A 170 9.87 -25.27 -3.13
C SER A 170 11.00 -24.97 -2.15
N MET A 171 12.15 -25.63 -2.33
CA MET A 171 13.35 -25.41 -1.50
C MET A 171 13.85 -23.96 -1.57
N ASN A 172 13.88 -23.38 -2.77
CA ASN A 172 14.29 -21.98 -2.99
C ASN A 172 13.34 -21.00 -2.26
N ALA A 173 12.04 -21.27 -2.30
CA ALA A 173 11.03 -20.44 -1.64
C ALA A 173 11.17 -20.50 -0.11
N LEU A 174 11.47 -21.68 0.44
CA LEU A 174 11.71 -21.87 1.86
C LEU A 174 13.02 -21.20 2.33
N ALA A 175 14.09 -21.28 1.53
CA ALA A 175 15.34 -20.56 1.79
C ALA A 175 15.10 -19.03 1.85
N CYS A 176 14.19 -18.54 1.00
CA CYS A 176 13.70 -17.17 1.02
C CYS A 176 12.66 -16.83 2.10
N LYS A 177 12.44 -17.72 3.07
CA LYS A 177 11.46 -17.55 4.17
C LYS A 177 10.04 -17.24 3.67
N CYS A 178 9.65 -17.81 2.53
CA CYS A 178 8.35 -17.61 1.89
C CYS A 178 7.75 -18.95 1.41
N PRO A 179 6.81 -19.58 2.16
CA PRO A 179 6.26 -19.15 3.44
C PRO A 179 7.25 -19.37 4.57
N SER A 180 7.08 -18.62 5.66
CA SER A 180 7.88 -18.79 6.89
C SER A 180 7.38 -20.00 7.69
N MET A 181 7.48 -21.20 7.12
CA MET A 181 7.07 -22.44 7.77
C MET A 181 8.19 -22.96 8.68
N ARG A 182 7.83 -23.39 9.88
CA ARG A 182 8.74 -23.98 10.87
C ARG A 182 8.08 -25.20 11.48
N VAL A 183 8.86 -26.23 11.71
CA VAL A 183 8.41 -27.41 12.46
C VAL A 183 8.16 -26.99 13.91
N GLY A 184 7.11 -27.53 14.53
CA GLY A 184 6.73 -27.21 15.90
C GLY A 184 5.83 -25.97 16.03
N ARG A 185 5.24 -25.48 14.94
CA ARG A 185 4.30 -24.35 14.93
C ARG A 185 3.02 -24.65 14.18
#